data_AF-A0A7S2I2G6-F1
#
_entry.id   AF-A0A7S2I2G6-F1
#
_cell.length_a   1.000
_cell.length_b   1.000
_cell.length_c   1.000
_cell.angle_alpha   90.00
_cell.angle_beta   90.00
_cell.angle_gamma   90.00
#
_symmetry.space_group_name_H-M   'P 1'
#
loop_
_entity.id
_entity.type
_entity.pdbx_description
1 polymer ?
#
loop_
_entity_poly.entity_id
_entity_poly.type
_entity_poly.pdbx_seq_one_letter_code
_entity_poly.pdbx_strand_id
1 'polypeptide(L)'
;MAPATPPESDDGISPYSLDEGVDILPDSRWMPKFRKLLGCGGGVQPSRSLRARWSAPPGDPLRALSVHYICNELPLQVERVGLSMESTVHQVEERLVRGTDLDAPCPRDGRPGCAFVDRVSGRGAVGRATHMLSYTWGYRLQQIAGSLQGFCSANNLNPKRTFVWICAFCINQHRVREARSLGNNVSFGQFAREFGDRVKSIGHVLALMAPWHAPENL
;
A
#
# COMPACT_ATOMS: atom_id res chain seq x y z
N MET A 1 -15.06 73.45 -12.20
CA MET A 1 -16.29 72.64 -12.14
C MET A 1 -15.89 71.19 -11.93
N ALA A 2 -16.00 70.73 -10.68
CA ALA A 2 -15.94 69.31 -10.32
C ALA A 2 -17.00 69.13 -9.22
N PRO A 3 -18.01 68.27 -9.40
CA PRO A 3 -19.02 68.03 -8.37
C PRO A 3 -18.57 66.96 -7.37
N ALA A 4 -19.19 67.04 -6.19
CA ALA A 4 -18.83 66.38 -4.95
C ALA A 4 -19.58 65.04 -4.72
N THR A 5 -18.87 64.09 -4.04
CA THR A 5 -19.30 63.13 -2.97
C THR A 5 -20.46 62.13 -3.25
N PRO A 6 -20.69 61.01 -2.49
CA PRO A 6 -20.20 60.64 -1.14
C PRO A 6 -19.89 59.09 -0.99
N PRO A 7 -20.09 58.36 0.15
CA PRO A 7 -19.10 57.40 0.71
C PRO A 7 -19.57 55.91 0.78
N GLU A 8 -18.66 54.95 0.99
CA GLU A 8 -19.00 53.58 1.45
C GLU A 8 -17.88 53.12 2.40
N SER A 9 -18.09 53.14 3.72
CA SER A 9 -18.81 52.19 4.60
C SER A 9 -18.01 50.91 4.89
N ASP A 10 -17.48 50.93 6.11
CA ASP A 10 -17.02 49.82 6.94
C ASP A 10 -18.08 48.72 7.04
N ASP A 11 -17.68 47.46 6.95
CA ASP A 11 -18.34 46.30 7.58
C ASP A 11 -17.40 45.10 7.52
N GLY A 12 -16.55 45.00 8.54
CA GLY A 12 -15.89 43.75 8.88
C GLY A 12 -16.88 42.76 9.46
N ILE A 13 -17.06 41.60 8.83
CA ILE A 13 -17.49 40.36 9.48
C ILE A 13 -16.71 39.19 8.88
N SER A 14 -15.73 38.71 9.64
CA SER A 14 -15.27 37.32 9.60
C SER A 14 -16.28 36.47 10.37
N PRO A 15 -16.65 35.29 9.85
CA PRO A 15 -16.86 34.18 10.78
C PRO A 15 -16.31 32.88 10.19
N TYR A 16 -15.08 32.55 10.58
CA TYR A 16 -14.77 31.16 10.91
C TYR A 16 -15.66 30.74 12.08
N SER A 17 -16.86 30.28 11.78
CA SER A 17 -17.66 29.51 12.72
C SER A 17 -17.13 28.08 12.72
N LEU A 18 -16.37 27.77 13.76
CA LEU A 18 -16.11 26.42 14.22
C LEU A 18 -17.46 25.81 14.59
N ASP A 19 -17.95 24.88 13.77
CA ASP A 19 -19.01 23.98 14.22
C ASP A 19 -18.36 22.80 14.95
N GLU A 20 -18.81 22.66 16.19
CA GLU A 20 -18.35 21.71 17.19
C GLU A 20 -18.81 20.29 16.86
N GLY A 21 -17.97 19.32 17.23
CA GLY A 21 -18.44 18.08 17.86
C GLY A 21 -19.30 17.13 17.03
N VAL A 22 -18.67 16.26 16.26
CA VAL A 22 -19.19 14.89 16.08
C VAL A 22 -18.19 13.91 16.67
N ASP A 23 -18.40 13.61 17.94
CA ASP A 23 -17.76 12.51 18.65
C ASP A 23 -18.17 11.18 18.01
N ILE A 24 -17.29 10.63 17.16
CA ILE A 24 -17.38 9.24 16.73
C ILE A 24 -16.47 8.41 17.65
N LEU A 25 -16.98 8.09 18.84
CA LEU A 25 -16.45 7.00 19.65
C LEU A 25 -16.83 5.67 18.98
N PRO A 26 -15.89 4.74 18.75
CA PRO A 26 -16.24 3.41 18.27
C PRO A 26 -16.88 2.57 19.38
N ASP A 27 -18.11 2.13 19.09
CA ASP A 27 -18.94 1.21 19.89
C ASP A 27 -18.18 -0.09 20.22
N SER A 28 -18.11 -0.38 21.51
CA SER A 28 -17.33 -1.43 22.17
C SER A 28 -18.01 -2.81 22.13
N ARG A 29 -18.75 -3.12 21.07
CA ARG A 29 -19.69 -4.26 21.05
C ARG A 29 -19.33 -5.43 20.12
N TRP A 30 -18.06 -5.57 19.71
CA TRP A 30 -17.60 -6.69 18.87
C TRP A 30 -16.33 -7.35 19.40
N MET A 31 -16.43 -8.00 20.56
CA MET A 31 -15.58 -9.13 20.95
C MET A 31 -16.44 -10.17 21.67
N PRO A 32 -16.39 -11.44 21.23
CA PRO A 32 -16.11 -12.46 22.24
C PRO A 32 -15.14 -13.54 21.77
N LYS A 33 -14.17 -13.80 22.66
CA LYS A 33 -13.70 -15.11 23.14
C LYS A 33 -13.08 -16.05 22.09
N PHE A 34 -11.79 -16.35 22.22
CA PHE A 34 -11.31 -17.75 22.27
C PHE A 34 -9.89 -17.80 22.82
N ARG A 35 -9.79 -18.00 24.15
CA ARG A 35 -8.61 -18.52 24.81
C ARG A 35 -9.04 -19.75 25.60
N LYS A 36 -8.18 -20.78 25.54
CA LYS A 36 -8.13 -22.01 26.36
C LYS A 36 -8.66 -23.28 25.68
N LEU A 37 -7.70 -24.09 25.23
CA LEU A 37 -7.61 -25.49 25.66
C LEU A 37 -6.12 -25.90 25.65
N LEU A 38 -5.56 -25.99 26.85
CA LEU A 38 -4.31 -26.64 27.17
C LEU A 38 -4.59 -28.15 27.24
N GLY A 39 -3.82 -28.94 26.50
CA GLY A 39 -3.73 -30.40 26.63
C GLY A 39 -2.30 -30.83 26.30
N CYS A 40 -1.65 -31.51 27.24
CA CYS A 40 -0.26 -31.94 27.17
C CYS A 40 -0.04 -33.10 26.19
N GLY A 41 1.17 -33.18 25.62
CA GLY A 41 1.85 -34.44 25.30
C GLY A 41 1.69 -34.97 23.87
N GLY A 42 2.68 -34.68 23.01
CA GLY A 42 2.88 -35.39 21.74
C GLY A 42 3.89 -34.67 20.85
N GLY A 43 5.02 -35.31 20.55
CA GLY A 43 6.07 -34.75 19.69
C GLY A 43 5.51 -34.35 18.31
N VAL A 44 5.49 -33.05 18.05
CA VAL A 44 4.95 -32.49 16.80
C VAL A 44 6.02 -32.59 15.72
N GLN A 45 5.88 -33.54 14.80
CA GLN A 45 6.54 -33.43 13.50
C GLN A 45 6.07 -32.14 12.81
N PRO A 46 6.94 -31.39 12.09
CA PRO A 46 6.54 -30.15 11.45
C PRO A 46 5.49 -30.45 10.38
N SER A 47 4.23 -30.17 10.71
CA SER A 47 3.10 -30.46 9.84
C SER A 47 3.25 -29.70 8.51
N ARG A 48 2.75 -30.30 7.42
CA ARG A 48 2.56 -29.68 6.09
C ARG A 48 1.82 -28.32 6.12
N SER A 49 1.34 -27.85 7.28
CA SER A 49 0.46 -26.70 7.48
C SER A 49 1.11 -25.31 7.32
N LEU A 50 2.42 -25.17 7.51
CA LEU A 50 3.08 -23.85 7.46
C LEU A 50 3.26 -23.31 6.02
N ARG A 51 3.31 -24.18 5.01
CA ARG A 51 3.48 -23.75 3.60
C ARG A 51 2.19 -23.16 3.02
N ALA A 52 1.04 -23.71 3.38
CA ALA A 52 -0.26 -23.25 2.88
C ALA A 52 -0.57 -21.82 3.35
N ARG A 53 -0.15 -21.46 4.58
CA ARG A 53 -0.48 -20.17 5.21
C ARG A 53 0.03 -18.95 4.45
N TRP A 54 1.12 -19.09 3.69
CA TRP A 54 1.79 -17.98 3.01
C TRP A 54 1.70 -18.05 1.49
N SER A 55 1.00 -19.05 0.95
CA SER A 55 0.83 -19.20 -0.49
C SER A 55 -0.16 -18.15 -1.00
N ALA A 56 0.22 -17.44 -2.05
CA ALA A 56 -0.65 -16.59 -2.84
C ALA A 56 -0.17 -16.72 -4.28
N PRO A 57 -0.80 -17.54 -5.14
CA PRO A 57 -0.34 -17.75 -6.51
C PRO A 57 -0.37 -16.45 -7.34
N PRO A 58 0.31 -16.38 -8.51
CA PRO A 58 0.15 -15.24 -9.42
C PRO A 58 -1.33 -14.99 -9.72
N GLY A 59 -1.74 -13.73 -9.64
CA GLY A 59 -3.12 -13.30 -9.78
C GLY A 59 -3.94 -13.33 -8.49
N ASP A 60 -3.43 -13.89 -7.40
CA ASP A 60 -4.07 -13.79 -6.08
C ASP A 60 -4.14 -12.31 -5.66
N PRO A 61 -5.33 -11.82 -5.31
CA PRO A 61 -5.51 -10.40 -5.01
C PRO A 61 -4.79 -9.92 -3.73
N LEU A 62 -4.38 -10.87 -2.87
CA LEU A 62 -3.61 -10.63 -1.64
C LEU A 62 -2.14 -11.05 -1.80
N ARG A 63 -1.67 -11.30 -3.03
CA ARG A 63 -0.25 -11.50 -3.29
C ARG A 63 0.52 -10.21 -2.98
N ALA A 64 1.63 -10.36 -2.26
CA ALA A 64 2.47 -9.27 -1.80
C ALA A 64 3.95 -9.64 -1.84
N LEU A 65 4.81 -8.61 -1.88
CA LEU A 65 6.26 -8.76 -1.81
C LEU A 65 6.68 -8.96 -0.36
N SER A 66 7.71 -9.79 -0.14
CA SER A 66 8.35 -9.87 1.17
C SER A 66 9.20 -8.63 1.44
N VAL A 67 9.38 -8.29 2.72
CA VAL A 67 10.33 -7.25 3.12
C VAL A 67 11.75 -7.60 2.66
N HIS A 68 12.12 -8.88 2.70
CA HIS A 68 13.42 -9.33 2.18
C HIS A 68 13.61 -8.99 0.70
N TYR A 69 12.62 -9.25 -0.15
CA TYR A 69 12.67 -8.92 -1.58
C TYR A 69 12.80 -7.41 -1.78
N ILE A 70 11.97 -6.63 -1.07
CA ILE A 70 12.00 -5.16 -1.15
C ILE A 70 13.38 -4.59 -0.80
N CYS A 71 14.06 -5.15 0.21
CA CYS A 71 15.35 -4.65 0.65
C CYS A 71 16.54 -5.16 -0.19
N ASN A 72 16.45 -6.33 -0.82
CA ASN A 72 17.62 -7.01 -1.40
C ASN A 72 17.52 -7.25 -2.91
N GLU A 73 16.33 -7.52 -3.43
CA GLU A 73 16.14 -7.89 -4.84
C GLU A 73 15.52 -6.76 -5.66
N LEU A 74 14.58 -6.00 -5.08
CA LEU A 74 13.99 -4.83 -5.72
C LEU A 74 15.03 -3.78 -6.15
N PRO A 75 16.08 -3.45 -5.35
CA PRO A 75 17.11 -2.50 -5.79
C PRO A 75 17.74 -2.90 -7.13
N LEU A 76 18.04 -4.20 -7.31
CA LEU A 76 18.62 -4.72 -8.55
C LEU A 76 17.68 -4.55 -9.75
N GLN A 77 16.36 -4.69 -9.55
CA GLN A 77 15.38 -4.46 -10.61
C GLN A 77 15.25 -2.97 -10.96
N VAL A 78 15.33 -2.10 -9.96
CA VAL A 78 15.28 -0.64 -10.11
C VAL A 78 16.50 -0.12 -10.87
N GLU A 79 17.70 -0.63 -10.55
CA GLU A 79 18.93 -0.29 -11.26
C GLU A 79 18.92 -0.71 -12.73
N ARG A 80 18.34 -1.87 -13.06
CA ARG A 80 18.21 -2.34 -14.45
C ARG A 80 17.42 -1.41 -15.36
N VAL A 81 16.52 -0.60 -14.80
CA VAL A 81 15.75 0.39 -15.55
C VAL A 81 16.34 1.81 -15.44
N GLY A 82 17.59 1.93 -14.97
CA GLY A 82 18.33 3.18 -14.85
C GLY A 82 17.84 4.09 -13.72
N LEU A 83 17.20 3.53 -12.70
CA LEU A 83 16.77 4.22 -11.49
C LEU A 83 17.64 3.81 -10.28
N SER A 84 17.39 4.41 -9.13
CA SER A 84 18.05 4.04 -7.87
C SER A 84 17.04 3.94 -6.73
N MET A 85 17.49 3.48 -5.56
CA MET A 85 16.63 3.45 -4.36
C MET A 85 16.23 4.85 -3.86
N GLU A 86 16.89 5.92 -4.34
CA GLU A 86 16.50 7.31 -4.11
C GLU A 86 15.35 7.78 -5.02
N SER A 87 14.97 6.98 -6.03
CA SER A 87 13.83 7.29 -6.88
C SER A 87 12.51 7.19 -6.11
N THR A 88 11.58 8.10 -6.42
CA THR A 88 10.24 8.10 -5.84
C THR A 88 9.40 6.96 -6.39
N VAL A 89 8.34 6.59 -5.68
CA VAL A 89 7.41 5.57 -6.17
C VAL A 89 6.76 5.98 -7.49
N HIS A 90 6.54 7.28 -7.76
CA HIS A 90 6.11 7.75 -9.08
C HIS A 90 7.05 7.31 -10.22
N GLN A 91 8.35 7.55 -10.05
CA GLN A 91 9.35 7.23 -11.07
C GLN A 91 9.48 5.72 -11.27
N VAL A 92 9.49 4.98 -10.16
CA VAL A 92 9.59 3.51 -10.17
C VAL A 92 8.36 2.88 -10.80
N GLU A 93 7.18 3.38 -10.47
CA GLU A 93 5.95 2.87 -11.07
C GLU A 93 5.96 3.05 -12.58
N GLU A 94 6.36 4.23 -13.08
CA GLU A 94 6.40 4.50 -14.50
C GLU A 94 7.41 3.61 -15.24
N ARG A 95 8.67 3.57 -14.79
CA ARG A 95 9.74 2.88 -15.53
C ARG A 95 9.86 1.40 -15.23
N LEU A 96 9.61 0.98 -13.99
CA LEU A 96 9.75 -0.41 -13.58
C LEU A 96 8.41 -1.15 -13.64
N VAL A 97 7.33 -0.61 -13.07
CA VAL A 97 6.05 -1.35 -12.99
C VAL A 97 5.34 -1.36 -14.34
N ARG A 98 5.18 -0.19 -14.97
CA ARG A 98 4.58 -0.09 -16.31
C ARG A 98 5.59 -0.21 -17.45
N GLY A 99 6.83 0.20 -17.25
CA GLY A 99 7.83 0.22 -18.32
C GLY A 99 8.42 -1.14 -18.69
N THR A 100 8.00 -2.24 -18.07
CA THR A 100 8.54 -3.58 -18.34
C THR A 100 7.43 -4.64 -18.46
N ASP A 101 7.73 -5.74 -19.14
CA ASP A 101 6.83 -6.89 -19.38
C ASP A 101 5.46 -6.52 -19.97
N LEU A 102 5.47 -5.60 -20.95
CA LEU A 102 4.27 -5.09 -21.62
C LEU A 102 3.47 -6.18 -22.34
N ASP A 103 4.15 -7.18 -22.89
CA ASP A 103 3.53 -8.21 -23.73
C ASP A 103 3.13 -9.47 -22.94
N ALA A 104 3.55 -9.59 -21.68
CA ALA A 104 3.26 -10.77 -20.87
C ALA A 104 1.76 -10.82 -20.50
N PRO A 105 1.07 -11.97 -20.67
CA PRO A 105 -0.32 -12.10 -20.31
C PRO A 105 -0.47 -12.03 -18.79
N CYS A 106 -1.33 -11.13 -18.33
CA CYS A 106 -1.62 -10.95 -16.92
C CYS A 106 -2.40 -12.16 -16.38
N PRO A 107 -1.99 -12.76 -15.26
CA PRO A 107 -2.67 -13.93 -14.70
C PRO A 107 -4.07 -13.62 -14.14
N ARG A 108 -4.44 -12.34 -14.03
CA ARG A 108 -5.76 -11.90 -13.51
C ARG A 108 -6.83 -11.81 -14.59
N ASP A 109 -6.46 -11.40 -15.80
CA ASP A 109 -7.42 -11.07 -16.87
C ASP A 109 -6.99 -11.56 -18.27
N GLY A 110 -5.82 -12.21 -18.40
CA GLY A 110 -5.27 -12.74 -19.66
C GLY A 110 -4.77 -11.68 -20.64
N ARG A 111 -4.89 -10.38 -20.32
CA ARG A 111 -4.52 -9.27 -21.21
C ARG A 111 -3.05 -8.89 -21.02
N PRO A 112 -2.38 -8.25 -22.02
CA PRO A 112 -0.99 -7.81 -21.88
C PRO A 112 -0.80 -6.84 -20.71
N GLY A 113 0.33 -6.94 -20.02
CA GLY A 113 0.69 -6.09 -18.87
C GLY A 113 0.07 -6.56 -17.56
N CYS A 114 0.91 -6.99 -16.61
CA CYS A 114 0.48 -7.52 -15.30
C CYS A 114 0.90 -6.62 -14.13
N ALA A 115 0.34 -6.88 -12.93
CA ALA A 115 0.85 -6.24 -11.72
C ALA A 115 2.28 -6.72 -11.44
N PHE A 116 3.16 -5.82 -10.98
CA PHE A 116 4.57 -6.14 -10.72
C PHE A 116 4.73 -7.35 -9.78
N VAL A 117 3.88 -7.48 -8.76
CA VAL A 117 3.95 -8.59 -7.81
C VAL A 117 3.72 -9.97 -8.46
N ASP A 118 2.98 -10.02 -9.57
CA ASP A 118 2.59 -11.27 -10.23
C ASP A 118 3.72 -11.86 -11.07
N ARG A 119 4.67 -11.04 -11.53
CA ARG A 119 5.89 -11.51 -12.22
C ARG A 119 7.03 -11.92 -11.28
N VAL A 120 7.00 -11.46 -10.03
CA VAL A 120 8.04 -11.84 -9.07
C VAL A 120 7.87 -13.31 -8.71
N SER A 121 8.96 -14.07 -8.84
CA SER A 121 9.06 -15.47 -8.45
C SER A 121 10.21 -15.65 -7.48
N GLY A 122 10.32 -16.82 -6.86
CA GLY A 122 11.38 -17.11 -5.90
C GLY A 122 10.85 -17.38 -4.49
N ARG A 123 11.55 -18.30 -3.80
CA ARG A 123 11.12 -18.78 -2.49
C ARG A 123 11.29 -17.69 -1.45
N GLY A 124 10.16 -17.21 -0.93
CA GLY A 124 10.16 -16.15 0.08
C GLY A 124 10.25 -14.74 -0.49
N ALA A 125 10.25 -14.57 -1.82
CA ALA A 125 10.16 -13.27 -2.46
C ALA A 125 8.72 -12.71 -2.40
N VAL A 126 7.74 -13.60 -2.53
CA VAL A 126 6.30 -13.32 -2.60
C VAL A 126 5.50 -14.28 -1.76
N GLY A 127 4.34 -13.82 -1.31
CA GLY A 127 3.41 -14.61 -0.52
C GLY A 127 2.12 -13.85 -0.23
N ARG A 128 1.23 -14.45 0.57
CA ARG A 128 0.01 -13.80 1.02
C ARG A 128 0.34 -12.64 1.95
N ALA A 129 -0.23 -11.48 1.69
CA ALA A 129 -0.03 -10.25 2.45
C ALA A 129 -0.31 -10.46 3.94
N THR A 130 0.66 -10.04 4.75
CA THR A 130 0.56 -9.96 6.22
C THR A 130 0.21 -8.56 6.69
N HIS A 131 0.63 -7.55 5.93
CA HIS A 131 0.46 -6.15 6.23
C HIS A 131 0.14 -5.41 4.94
N MET A 132 -0.59 -4.31 5.06
CA MET A 132 -0.81 -3.34 4.00
C MET A 132 -0.04 -2.07 4.32
N LEU A 133 0.68 -1.51 3.36
CA LEU A 133 1.35 -0.23 3.52
C LEU A 133 0.44 0.91 3.08
N SER A 134 0.18 1.85 3.98
CA SER A 134 -0.42 3.15 3.71
C SER A 134 0.69 4.20 3.61
N TYR A 135 0.81 4.84 2.45
CA TYR A 135 1.90 5.76 2.10
C TYR A 135 1.49 6.66 0.91
N THR A 136 2.28 7.70 0.64
CA THR A 136 2.15 8.56 -0.55
C THR A 136 3.18 8.19 -1.62
N TRP A 137 2.90 8.48 -2.89
CA TRP A 137 3.82 8.08 -3.97
C TRP A 137 5.07 8.96 -4.09
N GLY A 138 5.14 10.05 -3.31
CA GLY A 138 6.33 10.89 -3.19
C GLY A 138 7.48 10.24 -2.41
N TYR A 139 7.22 9.21 -1.59
CA TYR A 139 8.28 8.51 -0.86
C TYR A 139 9.30 7.86 -1.80
N ARG A 140 10.57 7.91 -1.39
CA ARG A 140 11.67 7.17 -2.01
C ARG A 140 11.61 5.70 -1.61
N LEU A 141 12.04 4.80 -2.50
CA LEU A 141 12.07 3.37 -2.18
C LEU A 141 12.96 3.05 -0.98
N GLN A 142 14.07 3.76 -0.80
CA GLN A 142 14.96 3.58 0.34
C GLN A 142 14.25 3.84 1.67
N GLN A 143 13.40 4.88 1.73
CA GLN A 143 12.63 5.20 2.94
C GLN A 143 11.62 4.09 3.25
N ILE A 144 10.94 3.57 2.22
CA ILE A 144 10.01 2.44 2.37
C ILE A 144 10.76 1.18 2.85
N ALA A 145 11.83 0.80 2.15
CA ALA A 145 12.62 -0.40 2.46
C ALA A 145 13.24 -0.32 3.87
N GLY A 146 13.86 0.82 4.21
CA GLY A 146 14.43 1.06 5.53
C GLY A 146 13.39 1.01 6.65
N SER A 147 12.22 1.62 6.45
CA SER A 147 11.14 1.61 7.44
C SER A 147 10.55 0.21 7.65
N LEU A 148 10.37 -0.58 6.59
CA LEU A 148 9.89 -1.95 6.68
C LEU A 148 10.91 -2.88 7.34
N GLN A 149 12.20 -2.69 7.05
CA GLN A 149 13.28 -3.41 7.71
C GLN A 149 13.34 -3.05 9.21
N GLY A 150 13.25 -1.76 9.55
CA GLY A 150 13.19 -1.28 10.93
C GLY A 150 11.97 -1.83 11.69
N PHE A 151 10.80 -1.84 11.05
CA PHE A 151 9.59 -2.45 11.59
C PHE A 151 9.78 -3.94 11.91
N CYS A 152 10.39 -4.70 10.99
CA CYS A 152 10.67 -6.12 11.24
C CYS A 152 11.62 -6.32 12.42
N SER A 153 12.70 -5.54 12.49
CA SER A 153 13.66 -5.60 13.59
C SER A 153 13.01 -5.26 14.93
N ALA A 154 12.23 -4.18 15.01
CA ALA A 154 11.57 -3.74 16.23
C ALA A 154 10.53 -4.74 16.77
N ASN A 155 9.91 -5.51 15.88
CA ASN A 155 8.86 -6.47 16.23
C ASN A 155 9.33 -7.94 16.19
N ASN A 156 10.63 -8.19 16.07
CA ASN A 156 11.20 -9.54 15.93
C ASN A 156 10.55 -10.38 14.81
N LEU A 157 10.19 -9.75 13.70
CA LEU A 157 9.58 -10.41 12.54
C LEU A 157 10.66 -10.87 11.56
N ASN A 158 10.40 -11.99 10.88
CA ASN A 158 11.29 -12.49 9.83
C ASN A 158 10.99 -11.80 8.48
N PRO A 159 11.92 -11.01 7.91
CA PRO A 159 11.68 -10.29 6.65
C PRO A 159 11.32 -11.17 5.45
N LYS A 160 11.74 -12.44 5.43
CA LYS A 160 11.37 -13.43 4.39
C LYS A 160 9.95 -13.99 4.55
N ARG A 161 9.28 -13.67 5.65
CA ARG A 161 7.92 -14.11 6.01
C ARG A 161 6.97 -12.96 6.33
N THR A 162 7.46 -11.72 6.31
CA THR A 162 6.65 -10.51 6.38
C THR A 162 6.37 -10.06 4.95
N PHE A 163 5.12 -10.20 4.50
CA PHE A 163 4.69 -9.82 3.16
C PHE A 163 3.85 -8.53 3.23
N VAL A 164 4.24 -7.52 2.49
CA VAL A 164 3.66 -6.18 2.55
C VAL A 164 2.99 -5.86 1.21
N TRP A 165 1.68 -5.64 1.28
CA TRP A 165 0.91 -5.19 0.13
C TRP A 165 1.12 -3.70 -0.06
N ILE A 166 1.70 -3.34 -1.21
CA ILE A 166 2.04 -1.96 -1.60
C ILE A 166 1.33 -1.69 -2.92
N CYS A 167 0.45 -0.69 -2.96
CA CYS A 167 -0.48 -0.49 -4.07
C CYS A 167 0.24 -0.33 -5.42
N ALA A 168 1.37 0.39 -5.47
CA ALA A 168 2.15 0.57 -6.70
C ALA A 168 2.61 -0.76 -7.33
N PHE A 169 2.92 -1.79 -6.52
CA PHE A 169 3.39 -3.09 -7.01
C PHE A 169 2.27 -4.14 -7.14
N CYS A 170 1.23 -4.04 -6.31
CA CYS A 170 0.22 -5.09 -6.17
C CYS A 170 -1.05 -4.84 -6.99
N ILE A 171 -1.33 -3.59 -7.33
CA ILE A 171 -2.38 -3.23 -8.31
C ILE A 171 -1.79 -3.34 -9.71
N ASN A 172 -2.59 -3.83 -10.66
CA ASN A 172 -2.20 -3.78 -12.07
C ASN A 172 -2.31 -2.35 -12.59
N GLN A 173 -1.19 -1.62 -12.57
CA GLN A 173 -1.14 -0.22 -12.98
C GLN A 173 -1.41 -0.01 -14.48
N HIS A 174 -1.23 -1.04 -15.32
CA HIS A 174 -1.60 -0.98 -16.74
C HIS A 174 -3.10 -0.74 -16.90
N ARG A 175 -3.92 -1.43 -16.11
CA ARG A 175 -5.38 -1.26 -16.13
C ARG A 175 -5.81 0.10 -15.62
N VAL A 176 -5.12 0.62 -14.58
CA VAL A 176 -5.39 1.97 -14.05
C VAL A 176 -5.10 3.02 -15.14
N ARG A 177 -3.98 2.89 -15.86
CA ARG A 177 -3.61 3.80 -16.95
C ARG A 177 -4.60 3.73 -18.12
N GLU A 178 -4.97 2.52 -18.54
CA GLU A 178 -5.94 2.31 -19.61
C GLU A 178 -7.30 2.94 -19.29
N ALA A 179 -7.84 2.68 -18.09
CA ALA A 179 -9.09 3.28 -17.65
C ALA A 179 -9.02 4.81 -17.70
N ARG A 180 -7.94 5.42 -17.17
CA ARG A 180 -7.72 6.86 -17.26
C ARG A 180 -7.64 7.38 -18.70
N SER A 181 -6.98 6.64 -19.60
CA SER A 181 -6.85 7.04 -21.02
C SER A 181 -8.18 7.04 -21.77
N LEU A 182 -9.13 6.23 -21.33
CA LEU A 182 -10.50 6.18 -21.86
C LEU A 182 -11.43 7.22 -21.20
N GLY A 183 -10.91 8.10 -20.34
CA GLY A 183 -11.70 9.04 -19.56
C GLY A 183 -12.48 8.40 -18.41
N ASN A 184 -12.31 7.10 -18.18
CA ASN A 184 -12.93 6.38 -17.07
C ASN A 184 -12.13 6.64 -15.80
N ASN A 185 -12.50 7.68 -15.07
CA ASN A 185 -12.02 7.84 -13.70
C ASN A 185 -12.67 6.78 -12.81
N VAL A 186 -11.83 6.02 -12.10
CA VAL A 186 -12.30 5.11 -11.07
C VAL A 186 -13.06 5.91 -10.03
N SER A 187 -14.36 5.62 -9.88
CA SER A 187 -15.17 6.29 -8.86
C SER A 187 -14.56 6.07 -7.47
N PHE A 188 -14.73 7.05 -6.58
CA PHE A 188 -14.31 6.89 -5.20
C PHE A 188 -14.88 5.61 -4.57
N GLY A 189 -16.13 5.24 -4.88
CA GLY A 189 -16.75 4.00 -4.39
C GLY A 189 -16.04 2.73 -4.86
N GLN A 190 -15.56 2.66 -6.10
CA GLN A 190 -14.74 1.53 -6.57
C GLN A 190 -13.36 1.51 -5.90
N PHE A 191 -12.72 2.67 -5.77
CA PHE A 191 -11.44 2.79 -5.08
C PHE A 191 -11.55 2.36 -3.61
N ALA A 192 -12.56 2.87 -2.90
CA ALA A 192 -12.82 2.54 -1.50
C ALA A 192 -13.14 1.07 -1.30
N ARG A 193 -13.84 0.43 -2.25
CA ARG A 193 -14.07 -1.03 -2.21
C ARG A 193 -12.76 -1.80 -2.39
N GLU A 194 -11.99 -1.51 -3.43
CA GLU A 194 -10.74 -2.23 -3.70
C GLU A 194 -9.78 -2.13 -2.51
N PHE A 195 -9.55 -0.93 -1.98
CA PHE A 195 -8.67 -0.73 -0.82
C PHE A 195 -9.30 -1.25 0.48
N GLY A 196 -10.59 -1.02 0.68
CA GLY A 196 -11.32 -1.43 1.88
C GLY A 196 -11.34 -2.95 2.05
N ASP A 197 -11.53 -3.69 0.95
CA ASP A 197 -11.53 -5.16 0.98
C ASP A 197 -10.13 -5.71 1.31
N ARG A 198 -9.06 -5.04 0.84
CA ARG A 198 -7.68 -5.40 1.21
C ARG A 198 -7.40 -5.12 2.67
N VAL A 199 -7.75 -3.95 3.17
CA VAL A 199 -7.58 -3.59 4.59
C VAL A 199 -8.29 -4.62 5.47
N LYS A 200 -9.55 -4.92 5.17
CA LYS A 200 -10.35 -5.91 5.92
C LYS A 200 -9.76 -7.32 5.86
N SER A 201 -9.31 -7.74 4.67
CA SER A 201 -8.80 -9.10 4.46
C SER A 201 -7.40 -9.32 5.07
N ILE A 202 -6.56 -8.29 5.06
CA ILE A 202 -5.19 -8.35 5.60
C ILE A 202 -5.18 -8.14 7.12
N GLY A 203 -6.03 -7.25 7.62
CA GLY A 203 -6.23 -7.00 9.05
C GLY A 203 -5.14 -6.17 9.73
N HIS A 204 -4.07 -5.80 9.03
CA HIS A 204 -2.96 -5.02 9.56
C HIS A 204 -2.52 -3.94 8.57
N VAL A 205 -2.52 -2.69 9.00
CA VAL A 205 -2.10 -1.53 8.20
C VAL A 205 -0.88 -0.88 8.85
N LEU A 206 0.17 -0.67 8.07
CA LEU A 206 1.36 0.10 8.44
C LEU A 206 1.24 1.48 7.79
N ALA A 207 1.21 2.53 8.60
CA ALA A 207 1.23 3.91 8.11
C ALA A 207 2.67 4.42 8.05
N LEU A 208 3.15 4.76 6.85
CA LEU A 208 4.44 5.42 6.67
C LEU A 208 4.26 6.93 6.73
N MET A 209 4.86 7.55 7.75
CA MET A 209 4.69 8.97 8.04
C MET A 209 6.03 9.71 8.02
N ALA A 210 6.04 10.89 7.41
CA ALA A 210 7.12 11.85 7.46
C ALA A 210 6.90 12.79 8.65
N PRO A 211 7.94 13.50 9.11
CA PRO A 211 7.78 14.51 10.15
C PRO A 211 6.68 15.53 9.78
N TRP A 212 5.74 15.76 10.70
CA TRP A 212 4.58 16.63 10.47
C TRP A 212 4.96 18.07 10.12
N HIS A 213 6.06 18.56 10.69
CA HIS A 213 6.48 19.96 10.55
C HIS A 213 7.20 20.27 9.22
N ALA A 214 7.55 19.26 8.43
CA ALA A 214 8.20 19.42 7.12
C ALA A 214 7.98 18.16 6.25
N PRO A 215 6.76 17.95 5.72
CA PRO A 215 6.46 16.76 4.94
C PRO A 215 7.06 16.87 3.53
N GLU A 216 8.19 16.20 3.29
CA GLU A 216 8.89 16.22 1.99
C GLU A 216 8.24 15.34 0.89
N ASN A 217 7.25 14.51 1.24
CA ASN A 217 6.78 13.38 0.41
C ASN A 217 5.29 13.45 0.03
N LEU A 218 4.65 14.61 0.15
CA LEU A 218 3.24 14.81 -0.23
C LEU A 218 3.06 15.01 -1.73
#